data_AF-A0A977NMS6-F1
#
_entry.id   AF-A0A977NMS6-F1
#
_cell.length_a   1.000
_cell.length_b   1.000
_cell.length_c   1.000
_cell.angle_alpha   90.00
_cell.angle_beta   90.00
_cell.angle_gamma   90.00
#
_symmetry.space_group_name_H-M   'P 1'
#
loop_
_entity.id
_entity.type
_entity.pdbx_description
1 polymer ?
#
loop_
_entity_poly.entity_id
_entity_poly.type
_entity_poly.pdbx_seq_one_letter_code
_entity_poly.pdbx_strand_id
1 'polypeptide(L)'
;MRIPKESHKDQLLDGAVLKTIMEESLGILGSDGLHVLFYHLEQQGISLEAGKAYSLKSVREILTDLFGNESTETMIEMINRSLRSKS
;
A
#
# COMPACT_ATOMS: atom_id res chain seq x y z
N MET A 1 -4.52 -18.60 -28.25
CA MET A 1 -4.19 -18.04 -26.92
C MET A 1 -3.26 -16.86 -27.09
N ARG A 2 -3.70 -15.66 -26.75
CA ARG A 2 -2.86 -14.52 -26.34
C ARG A 2 -3.79 -13.47 -25.75
N ILE A 3 -3.95 -13.50 -24.44
CA ILE A 3 -4.46 -12.36 -23.68
C ILE A 3 -3.21 -11.60 -23.24
N PRO A 4 -3.08 -10.30 -23.55
CA PRO A 4 -1.96 -9.52 -23.07
C PRO A 4 -1.96 -9.55 -21.55
N LYS A 5 -0.83 -9.97 -20.95
CA LYS A 5 -0.57 -9.75 -19.54
C LYS A 5 -0.57 -8.24 -19.35
N GLU A 6 -1.59 -7.71 -18.68
CA GLU A 6 -1.53 -6.36 -18.14
C GLU A 6 -0.38 -6.33 -17.13
N SER A 7 0.82 -6.01 -17.61
CA SER A 7 1.87 -5.46 -16.77
C SER A 7 1.37 -4.08 -16.36
N HIS A 8 0.50 -4.04 -15.35
CA HIS A 8 0.46 -2.91 -14.44
C HIS A 8 1.88 -2.79 -13.90
N LYS A 9 2.65 -1.92 -14.57
CA LYS A 9 4.01 -1.56 -14.23
C LYS A 9 4.05 -1.42 -12.71
N ASP A 10 5.07 -2.00 -12.08
CA ASP A 10 5.45 -1.71 -10.69
C ASP A 10 5.61 -0.20 -10.55
N GLN A 11 4.49 0.50 -10.35
CA GLN A 11 4.47 1.93 -10.21
C GLN A 11 5.09 2.18 -8.85
N LEU A 12 6.30 2.71 -8.89
CA LEU A 12 7.03 3.13 -7.72
C LEU A 12 6.36 4.38 -7.19
N LEU A 13 5.86 4.29 -5.97
CA LEU A 13 5.24 5.37 -5.23
C LEU A 13 6.25 5.93 -4.26
N ASP A 14 6.38 7.25 -4.21
CA ASP A 14 7.13 7.91 -3.16
C ASP A 14 6.53 7.55 -1.78
N GLY A 15 7.40 7.31 -0.80
CA GLY A 15 7.03 6.87 0.54
C GLY A 15 6.08 7.84 1.22
N ALA A 16 6.28 9.15 1.08
CA ALA A 16 5.39 10.14 1.68
C ALA A 16 4.02 10.15 1.01
N VAL A 17 3.98 9.95 -0.31
CA VAL A 17 2.72 9.80 -1.07
C VAL A 17 1.99 8.53 -0.65
N LEU A 18 2.72 7.41 -0.54
CA LEU A 18 2.17 6.14 -0.09
C LEU A 18 1.63 6.24 1.34
N LYS A 19 2.35 6.89 2.27
CA LYS A 19 1.88 7.14 3.62
C LYS A 19 0.55 7.89 3.63
N THR A 20 0.49 9.00 2.91
CA THR A 20 -0.72 9.83 2.80
C THR A 20 -1.90 9.00 2.29
N ILE A 21 -1.68 8.20 1.25
CA ILE A 21 -2.72 7.34 0.67
C ILE A 21 -3.16 6.26 1.67
N MET A 22 -2.22 5.67 2.42
CA MET A 22 -2.53 4.68 3.45
C MET A 22 -3.31 5.31 4.61
N GLU A 23 -2.97 6.51 5.06
CA GLU A 23 -3.73 7.24 6.09
C GLU A 23 -5.15 7.56 5.61
N GLU A 24 -5.31 8.03 4.38
CA GLU A 24 -6.62 8.34 3.77
C GLU A 24 -7.46 7.07 3.55
N SER A 25 -6.85 6.01 3.00
CA SER A 25 -7.58 4.82 2.56
C SER A 25 -7.82 3.83 3.70
N LEU A 26 -6.90 3.74 4.65
CA LEU A 26 -6.96 2.82 5.78
C LEU A 26 -7.35 3.53 7.08
N GLY A 27 -7.86 4.75 7.00
CA GLY A 27 -8.41 5.48 8.16
C GLY A 27 -9.54 4.73 8.89
N ILE A 28 -10.16 3.75 8.22
CA ILE A 28 -11.11 2.81 8.85
C ILE A 28 -10.50 1.97 9.98
N LEU A 29 -9.18 1.77 9.96
CA LEU A 29 -8.44 1.07 11.02
C LEU A 29 -8.30 1.92 12.31
N GLY A 30 -8.63 3.22 12.24
CA GLY A 30 -8.41 4.18 13.32
C GLY A 30 -6.94 4.51 13.53
N SER A 31 -6.67 5.46 14.43
CA SER A 31 -5.31 5.95 14.71
C SER A 31 -4.39 4.84 15.21
N ASP A 32 -4.89 3.97 16.08
CA ASP A 32 -4.09 2.87 16.65
C ASP A 32 -3.76 1.81 15.59
N GLY A 33 -4.71 1.47 14.72
CA GLY A 33 -4.48 0.51 13.63
C GLY A 33 -3.50 1.02 12.59
N LEU A 34 -3.57 2.30 12.25
CA LEU A 34 -2.57 2.95 11.38
C LEU A 34 -1.19 2.97 12.01
N HIS A 35 -1.10 3.22 13.32
CA HIS A 35 0.18 3.22 14.03
C HIS A 35 0.82 1.83 14.06
N VAL A 36 0.03 0.78 14.32
CA VAL A 36 0.50 -0.62 14.26
C VAL A 36 0.99 -0.98 12.86
N LEU A 37 0.25 -0.57 11.84
CA LEU A 37 0.63 -0.78 10.43
C LEU A 37 1.98 -0.11 10.12
N PHE A 38 2.14 1.17 10.44
CA PHE A 38 3.39 1.89 10.19
C PHE A 38 4.56 1.37 11.01
N TYR A 39 4.32 0.97 12.25
CA TYR A 39 5.31 0.29 13.08
C TYR A 39 5.79 -1.01 12.42
N HIS A 40 4.88 -1.83 11.90
CA HIS A 40 5.26 -3.06 11.20
C HIS A 40 6.04 -2.80 9.92
N LEU A 41 5.67 -1.77 9.15
CA LEU A 41 6.44 -1.36 7.98
C LEU A 41 7.88 -1.03 8.36
N GLU A 42 8.07 -0.25 9.43
CA GLU A 42 9.40 0.11 9.92
C GLU A 42 10.21 -1.12 10.37
N GLN A 43 9.59 -2.06 11.08
CA GLN A 43 10.23 -3.32 11.47
C GLN A 43 10.68 -4.18 10.27
N GLN A 44 9.97 -4.08 9.14
CA GLN A 44 10.32 -4.73 7.87
C GLN A 44 11.32 -3.92 7.02
N GLY A 45 11.85 -2.81 7.55
CA GLY A 45 12.80 -1.94 6.84
C GLY A 45 12.15 -0.99 5.83
N ILE A 46 10.83 -0.82 5.88
CA ILE A 46 10.05 -0.01 4.96
C ILE A 46 9.70 1.30 5.67
N SER A 47 10.51 2.34 5.41
CA SER A 47 10.22 3.69 5.93
C SER A 47 9.50 4.51 4.85
N LEU A 48 8.29 4.95 5.16
CA LEU A 48 7.46 5.73 4.25
C LEU A 48 7.87 7.23 4.21
N GLU A 49 9.17 7.48 4.25
CA GLU A 49 9.73 8.83 4.16
C GLU A 49 9.86 9.28 2.70
N ALA A 50 9.87 10.60 2.49
CA ALA A 50 10.05 11.18 1.17
C ALA A 50 11.40 10.77 0.56
N GLY A 51 11.40 10.48 -0.74
CA GLY A 51 12.59 10.04 -1.48
C GLY A 51 12.84 8.53 -1.46
N LYS A 52 12.06 7.76 -0.69
CA LYS A 52 12.04 6.29 -0.78
C LYS A 52 10.91 5.84 -1.68
N ALA A 53 11.19 4.94 -2.59
CA ALA A 53 10.24 4.48 -3.59
C ALA A 53 9.78 3.04 -3.30
N TYR A 54 8.47 2.82 -3.27
CA TYR A 54 7.85 1.52 -2.95
C TYR A 54 6.93 1.06 -4.06
N SER A 55 7.00 -0.22 -4.41
CA SER A 55 6.03 -0.82 -5.31
C SER A 55 4.75 -1.17 -4.56
N LEU A 56 3.61 -1.08 -5.23
CA LEU A 56 2.33 -1.62 -4.74
C LEU A 56 2.43 -3.10 -4.37
N LYS A 57 3.33 -3.85 -5.01
CA LYS A 57 3.60 -5.25 -4.69
C LYS A 57 4.16 -5.40 -3.27
N SER A 58 5.20 -4.63 -2.92
CA SER A 58 5.75 -4.67 -1.57
C SER A 58 4.72 -4.27 -0.52
N VAL A 59 3.91 -3.26 -0.80
CA VAL A 59 2.80 -2.85 0.08
C VAL A 59 1.79 -3.99 0.28
N ARG A 60 1.41 -4.68 -0.80
CA ARG A 60 0.52 -5.85 -0.74
C ARG A 60 1.12 -6.95 0.14
N GLU A 61 2.39 -7.28 -0.05
CA GLU A 61 3.06 -8.32 0.74
C GLU A 61 3.00 -8.02 2.24
N ILE A 62 3.22 -6.77 2.65
CA ILE A 62 3.15 -6.38 4.07
C ILE A 62 1.72 -6.42 4.60
N LEU A 63 0.76 -5.89 3.83
CA LEU A 63 -0.65 -5.94 4.24
C LEU A 63 -1.14 -7.38 4.37
N THR A 64 -0.66 -8.29 3.52
CA THR A 64 -0.97 -9.73 3.60
C THR A 64 -0.36 -10.38 4.83
N ASP A 65 0.86 -10.02 5.19
CA ASP A 65 1.51 -10.49 6.41
C ASP A 65 0.75 -10.03 7.68
N LEU A 66 0.25 -8.78 7.67
CA LEU A 66 -0.46 -8.17 8.79
C LEU A 66 -1.91 -8.62 8.97
N PHE A 67 -2.67 -8.64 7.88
CA PHE A 67 -4.13 -8.79 7.91
C PHE A 67 -4.62 -10.07 7.24
N GLY A 68 -3.73 -10.85 6.63
CA GLY A 68 -4.09 -11.98 5.80
C GLY A 68 -4.59 -11.57 4.40
N ASN A 69 -4.73 -12.58 3.54
CA ASN A 69 -4.92 -12.37 2.11
C ASN A 69 -6.27 -11.70 1.77
N GLU A 70 -7.36 -12.12 2.42
CA GLU A 70 -8.73 -11.61 2.15
C GLU A 70 -8.87 -10.12 2.49
N SER A 71 -8.38 -9.70 3.66
CA SER A 71 -8.42 -8.29 4.06
C SER A 71 -7.50 -7.41 3.23
N THR A 72 -6.40 -7.99 2.72
CA THR A 72 -5.45 -7.25 1.89
C THR A 72 -6.01 -6.82 0.55
N GLU A 73 -6.79 -7.69 -0.12
CA GLU A 73 -7.32 -7.35 -1.44
C GLU A 73 -8.21 -6.11 -1.40
N THR A 74 -9.07 -6.01 -0.38
CA THR A 74 -9.90 -4.81 -0.15
C THR A 74 -9.04 -3.57 0.11
N MET A 75 -8.02 -3.67 0.97
CA MET A 75 -7.15 -2.54 1.30
C MET A 75 -6.35 -2.05 0.08
N ILE A 76 -5.81 -2.98 -0.72
CA ILE A 76 -5.07 -2.67 -1.94
C ILE A 76 -6.00 -2.08 -3.01
N GLU A 77 -7.25 -2.53 -3.10
CA GLU A 77 -8.25 -1.94 -3.99
C GLU A 77 -8.54 -0.48 -3.59
N MET A 78 -8.71 -0.20 -2.29
CA MET A 78 -8.90 1.17 -1.79
C MET A 78 -7.72 2.08 -2.10
N ILE A 79 -6.49 1.61 -1.86
CA ILE A 79 -5.24 2.34 -2.21
C ILE A 79 -5.18 2.61 -3.72
N ASN A 80 -5.45 1.61 -4.56
CA ASN A 80 -5.47 1.77 -6.01
C ASN A 80 -6.54 2.75 -6.49
N ARG A 81 -7.73 2.73 -5.89
CA ARG A 81 -8.79 3.68 -6.20
C ARG A 81 -8.37 5.11 -5.87
N SER A 82 -7.71 5.30 -4.73
CA SER A 82 -7.18 6.60 -4.31
C SER A 82 -6.09 7.10 -5.26
N LEU A 83 -5.18 6.22 -5.70
CA LEU A 83 -4.16 6.53 -6.71
C LEU A 83 -4.75 6.98 -8.05
N ARG A 84 -5.78 6.29 -8.55
CA ARG A 84 -6.46 6.65 -9.80
C ARG A 84 -7.22 7.98 -9.71
N SER A 85 -7.68 8.36 -8.52
CA SER A 85 -8.38 9.63 -8.33
C SER A 85 -7.46 10.85 -8.31
N LYS A 86 -6.14 10.66 -8.10
CA LYS A 86 -5.15 11.75 -8.02
C LYS A 86 -4.28 11.87 -9.28
N SER A 87 -4.50 11.00 -10.28
CA SER A 87 -3.77 10.97 -11.57
C SER A 87 -4.60 11.53 -12.71
#